data_AF-A0A935K254-F1
#
_entry.id   AF-A0A935K254-F1
#
_cell.length_a   1.000
_cell.length_b   1.000
_cell.length_c   1.000
_cell.angle_alpha   90.00
_cell.angle_beta   90.00
_cell.angle_gamma   90.00
#
_symmetry.space_group_name_H-M   'P 1'
#
loop_
_entity.id
_entity.type
_entity.pdbx_description
1 polymer ?
#
loop_
_entity_poly.entity_id
_entity_poly.type
_entity_poly.pdbx_seq_one_letter_code
_entity_poly.pdbx_strand_id
1 'polypeptide(L)'
;MADLIVNGAIERDVDEFYHGKFRRSELIDGAFEAEDFFPNFGSGGRWLFFTAAAIRNESGEVIGAIETLQDITERRRAEDALRESEERYKQLSVTDSLTGLFNSRHLHDRLQSEIERAGAISDRFLCWLSIAIISNGSTTLLATSKVTRFCKPWPR
;
A
#
# COMPACT_ATOMS: atom_id res chain seq x y z
N MET A 1 -4.32 16.74 -19.69
CA MET A 1 -5.30 15.64 -19.55
C MET A 1 -6.67 16.07 -20.11
N ALA A 2 -6.97 17.37 -20.14
CA ALA A 2 -8.15 17.97 -20.71
C ALA A 2 -8.32 17.59 -22.18
N ASP A 3 -7.25 17.73 -22.99
CA ASP A 3 -7.30 17.39 -24.41
C ASP A 3 -7.63 15.90 -24.65
N LEU A 4 -7.19 15.02 -23.75
CA LEU A 4 -7.50 13.58 -23.83
C LEU A 4 -8.97 13.30 -23.48
N ILE A 5 -9.53 14.01 -22.49
CA ILE A 5 -10.94 13.89 -22.10
C ILE A 5 -11.87 14.48 -23.17
N VAL A 6 -11.50 15.62 -23.76
CA VAL A 6 -12.29 16.30 -24.79
C VAL A 6 -12.30 15.51 -26.10
N ASN A 7 -11.18 14.89 -26.48
CA ASN A 7 -11.08 14.13 -27.72
C ASN A 7 -11.65 12.70 -27.62
N GLY A 8 -12.26 12.34 -26.48
CA GLY A 8 -12.76 10.99 -26.25
C GLY A 8 -11.66 9.93 -26.25
N ALA A 9 -10.43 10.33 -25.94
CA ALA A 9 -9.27 9.44 -25.93
C ALA A 9 -9.51 8.33 -24.91
N ILE A 10 -9.43 7.09 -25.39
CA ILE A 10 -9.63 5.88 -24.60
C ILE A 10 -8.48 5.83 -23.57
N GLU A 11 -8.68 5.18 -22.42
CA GLU A 11 -7.68 5.00 -21.35
C GLU A 11 -6.26 4.61 -21.84
N ARG A 12 -6.13 4.03 -23.05
CA ARG A 12 -4.86 3.68 -23.71
C ARG A 12 -4.01 4.89 -24.14
N ASP A 13 -4.62 6.01 -24.50
CA ASP A 13 -3.91 7.20 -24.97
C ASP A 13 -3.42 8.08 -23.79
N VAL A 14 -4.04 7.93 -22.62
CA VAL A 14 -3.68 8.67 -21.40
C VAL A 14 -2.35 8.15 -20.81
N ASP A 15 -2.11 6.84 -20.93
CA ASP A 15 -0.90 6.19 -20.40
C ASP A 15 0.37 6.57 -21.17
N GLU A 16 0.25 6.94 -22.45
CA GLU A 16 1.37 7.38 -23.28
C GLU A 16 1.93 8.74 -22.83
N PHE A 17 1.07 9.62 -22.29
CA PHE A 17 1.47 10.95 -21.82
C PHE A 17 1.71 11.03 -20.31
N TYR A 18 1.08 10.16 -19.52
CA TYR A 18 1.12 10.22 -18.05
C TYR A 18 1.75 8.99 -17.39
N HIS A 19 2.23 8.01 -18.17
CA HIS A 19 3.05 6.86 -17.75
C HIS A 19 2.57 6.21 -16.43
N GLY A 20 1.28 5.88 -16.34
CA GLY A 20 0.69 5.23 -15.16
C GLY A 20 0.61 6.06 -13.88
N LYS A 21 0.91 7.36 -13.91
CA LYS A 21 0.83 8.25 -12.73
C LYS A 21 -0.57 8.82 -12.46
N PHE A 22 -1.60 8.32 -13.15
CA PHE A 22 -2.97 8.76 -12.97
C PHE A 22 -3.81 7.70 -12.27
N ARG A 23 -4.80 8.15 -11.51
CA ARG A 23 -5.82 7.32 -10.87
C ARG A 23 -7.19 7.90 -11.14
N ARG A 24 -8.23 7.07 -11.08
CA ARG A 24 -9.61 7.56 -11.07
C ARG A 24 -9.89 8.26 -9.74
N SER A 25 -10.56 9.41 -9.77
CA SER A 25 -10.96 10.09 -8.54
C SER A 25 -12.01 9.26 -7.79
N GLU A 26 -11.88 9.16 -6.47
CA GLU A 26 -12.91 8.58 -5.61
C GLU A 26 -14.03 9.58 -5.30
N LEU A 27 -13.76 10.88 -5.47
CA LEU A 27 -14.68 11.96 -5.10
C LEU A 27 -15.52 12.44 -6.28
N ILE A 28 -14.98 12.39 -7.50
CA ILE A 28 -15.64 12.89 -8.70
C ILE A 28 -15.77 11.76 -9.72
N ASP A 29 -17.01 11.37 -10.03
CA ASP A 29 -17.28 10.30 -10.99
C ASP A 29 -16.77 10.67 -12.40
N GLY A 30 -16.12 9.71 -13.05
CA GLY A 30 -15.51 9.90 -14.36
C GLY A 30 -14.31 10.87 -14.39
N ALA A 31 -13.84 11.36 -13.24
CA ALA A 31 -12.64 12.19 -13.17
C ALA A 31 -11.38 11.37 -12.95
N PHE A 32 -10.26 11.95 -13.37
CA PHE A 32 -8.94 11.39 -13.20
C PHE A 32 -8.04 12.38 -12.46
N GLU A 33 -7.19 11.85 -11.58
CA GLU A 33 -6.27 12.59 -10.74
C GLU A 33 -4.85 12.13 -11.01
N ALA A 34 -3.89 13.05 -10.96
CA ALA A 34 -2.48 12.73 -11.01
C ALA A 34 -1.65 13.76 -10.23
N GLU A 35 -0.47 13.32 -9.79
CA GLU A 35 0.55 14.18 -9.20
C GLU A 35 1.80 14.11 -10.05
N ASP A 36 2.33 15.26 -10.46
CA ASP A 36 3.65 15.29 -11.07
C ASP A 36 4.43 16.57 -10.73
N PHE A 37 5.74 16.50 -10.94
CA PHE A 37 6.63 17.62 -10.80
C PHE A 37 6.79 18.36 -12.12
N PHE A 38 6.47 19.65 -12.11
CA PHE A 38 6.56 20.52 -13.26
C PHE A 38 7.76 21.47 -13.09
N PRO A 39 8.92 21.17 -13.70
CA PRO A 39 10.14 21.95 -13.50
C PRO A 39 10.03 23.40 -14.00
N ASN A 40 9.21 23.63 -15.02
CA ASN A 40 9.00 24.95 -15.63
C ASN A 40 7.93 25.78 -14.93
N PHE A 41 7.30 25.26 -13.88
CA PHE A 41 6.25 25.98 -13.16
C PHE A 41 6.85 26.80 -12.01
N GLY A 42 6.86 28.13 -12.17
CA GLY A 42 7.44 29.07 -11.20
C GLY A 42 8.98 29.03 -11.13
N SER A 43 9.53 29.63 -10.07
CA SER A 43 10.98 29.75 -9.87
C SER A 43 11.57 28.53 -9.13
N GLY A 44 11.75 27.41 -9.84
CA GLY A 44 12.37 26.19 -9.30
C GLY A 44 11.49 24.94 -9.32
N GLY A 45 10.43 24.97 -10.13
CA GLY A 45 9.47 23.89 -10.26
C GLY A 45 8.50 23.77 -9.10
N ARG A 46 7.38 23.12 -9.38
CA ARG A 46 6.31 22.85 -8.41
C ARG A 46 5.77 21.45 -8.58
N TRP A 47 5.41 20.86 -7.45
CA TRP A 47 4.57 19.67 -7.43
C TRP A 47 3.12 20.10 -7.58
N LEU A 48 2.48 19.61 -8.63
CA LEU A 48 1.08 19.90 -8.89
C LEU A 48 0.28 18.61 -8.75
N PHE A 49 -0.79 18.70 -7.97
CA PHE A 49 -1.90 17.76 -8.05
C PHE A 49 -2.89 18.32 -9.05
N PHE A 50 -3.30 17.51 -10.01
CA PHE A 50 -4.30 17.95 -10.98
C PHE A 50 -5.40 16.92 -11.15
N THR A 51 -6.61 17.44 -11.27
CA THR A 51 -7.82 16.65 -11.49
C THR A 51 -8.48 17.11 -12.77
N ALA A 52 -8.80 16.16 -13.64
CA ALA A 52 -9.44 16.39 -14.92
C ALA A 52 -10.77 15.64 -14.98
N ALA A 53 -11.86 16.34 -15.34
CA ALA A 53 -13.19 15.77 -15.45
C ALA A 53 -13.89 16.22 -16.74
N ALA A 54 -14.71 15.34 -17.33
CA ALA A 54 -15.50 15.67 -18.51
C ALA A 54 -16.72 16.51 -18.12
N ILE A 55 -16.97 17.58 -18.88
CA ILE A 55 -18.22 18.34 -18.80
C ILE A 55 -19.18 17.73 -19.83
N ARG A 56 -20.36 17.33 -19.38
CA ARG A 56 -21.39 16.70 -20.22
C ARG A 56 -22.63 17.57 -20.34
N ASN A 57 -23.29 17.54 -21.49
CA ASN A 57 -24.61 18.12 -21.68
C ASN A 57 -25.72 17.21 -21.11
N GLU A 58 -26.97 17.67 -21.18
CA GLU A 58 -28.15 16.91 -20.71
C GLU A 58 -28.33 15.56 -21.43
N SER A 59 -27.86 15.45 -22.68
CA SER A 59 -27.85 14.22 -23.47
C SER A 59 -26.69 13.26 -23.13
N GLY A 60 -25.78 13.64 -22.23
CA GLY A 60 -24.63 12.84 -21.80
C GLY A 60 -23.38 12.95 -22.69
N GLU A 61 -23.44 13.78 -23.74
CA GLU A 61 -22.33 14.03 -24.66
C GLU A 61 -21.30 14.95 -24.01
N VAL A 62 -20.01 14.68 -24.24
CA VAL A 62 -18.92 15.50 -23.72
C VAL A 62 -18.84 16.79 -24.51
N ILE A 63 -19.07 17.93 -23.85
CA ILE A 63 -18.99 19.27 -24.43
C ILE A 63 -17.71 20.01 -24.06
N GLY A 64 -16.92 19.44 -23.14
CA GLY A 64 -15.64 20.00 -22.73
C GLY A 64 -15.00 19.20 -21.61
N ALA A 65 -13.92 19.73 -21.06
CA ALA A 65 -13.28 19.21 -19.86
C ALA A 65 -12.93 20.35 -18.93
N ILE A 66 -12.95 20.07 -17.63
CA ILE A 66 -12.41 20.95 -16.61
C ILE A 66 -11.15 20.30 -16.03
N GLU A 67 -10.10 21.09 -15.93
CA GLU A 67 -8.88 20.73 -15.21
C GLU A 67 -8.67 21.69 -14.06
N THR A 68 -8.32 21.13 -12.91
CA THR A 68 -7.88 21.89 -11.75
C THR A 68 -6.43 21.55 -11.47
N LEU A 69 -5.63 22.56 -11.13
CA LEU A 69 -4.23 22.40 -10.74
C LEU A 69 -4.06 23.00 -9.36
N GLN A 70 -3.58 22.20 -8.42
CA GLN A 70 -3.30 22.57 -7.05
C GLN A 70 -1.81 22.42 -6.78
N ASP A 71 -1.17 23.49 -6.32
CA ASP A 71 0.21 23.42 -5.83
C ASP A 71 0.23 22.66 -4.50
N ILE A 72 0.87 21.49 -4.50
CA ILE A 72 1.04 20.62 -3.33
C ILE A 72 2.49 20.59 -2.86
N THR A 73 3.33 21.51 -3.34
CA THR A 73 4.76 21.54 -3.01
C THR A 73 5.00 21.70 -1.52
N GLU A 74 4.23 22.55 -0.85
CA GLU A 74 4.36 22.74 0.60
C GLU A 74 3.92 21.49 1.37
N ARG A 75 2.80 20.87 0.97
CA ARG A 75 2.31 19.61 1.56
C ARG A 75 3.37 18.51 1.47
N ARG A 76 3.92 18.27 0.28
CA ARG A 76 4.98 17.28 0.05
C ARG A 76 6.20 17.53 0.93
N ARG A 77 6.66 18.79 1.04
CA ARG A 77 7.80 19.14 1.92
C ARG A 77 7.51 18.86 3.39
N ALA A 78 6.31 19.15 3.86
CA ALA A 78 5.91 18.86 5.23
C ALA A 78 5.83 17.35 5.50
N GLU A 79 5.26 16.58 4.58
CA GLU A 79 5.18 15.12 4.66
C GLU A 79 6.57 14.47 4.64
N ASP A 80 7.46 14.94 3.76
CA ASP A 80 8.84 14.44 3.68
C ASP A 80 9.64 14.77 4.95
N ALA A 81 9.51 15.99 5.47
CA ALA A 81 10.15 16.38 6.73
C ALA A 81 9.63 15.56 7.92
N LEU A 82 8.32 15.29 7.95
CA LEU A 82 7.72 14.43 8.96
C LEU A 82 8.27 13.01 8.87
N ARG A 83 8.29 12.43 7.67
CA ARG A 83 8.81 11.08 7.42
C ARG A 83 10.28 10.96 7.81
N GLU A 84 11.13 11.93 7.45
CA GLU A 84 12.54 11.93 7.86
C GLU A 84 12.68 12.00 9.39
N SER A 85 11.87 12.82 10.03
CA SER A 85 11.84 12.92 11.50
C SER A 85 11.41 11.60 12.14
N GLU A 86 10.35 10.96 11.63
CA GLU A 86 9.87 9.66 12.12
C GLU A 86 10.92 8.55 11.93
N GLU A 87 11.57 8.49 10.77
CA GLU A 87 12.65 7.54 10.50
C GLU A 87 13.82 7.76 11.45
N ARG A 88 14.20 9.01 11.69
CA ARG A 88 15.26 9.37 12.65
C ARG A 88 14.90 8.96 14.08
N TYR A 89 13.69 9.26 14.54
CA TYR A 89 13.24 8.85 15.87
C TYR A 89 13.14 7.32 15.99
N LYS A 90 12.70 6.63 14.95
CA LYS A 90 12.65 5.17 14.90
C LYS A 90 14.04 4.58 15.02
N GLN A 91 15.03 5.12 14.32
CA GLN A 91 16.43 4.70 14.43
C GLN A 91 16.94 4.87 15.87
N LEU A 92 16.77 6.06 16.46
CA LEU A 92 17.18 6.32 17.84
C LEU A 92 16.47 5.43 18.87
N SER A 93 15.23 5.01 18.59
CA SER A 93 14.46 4.13 19.46
C SER A 93 14.97 2.68 19.45
N VAL A 94 15.56 2.23 18.34
CA VAL A 94 16.03 0.85 18.18
C VAL A 94 17.54 0.69 18.32
N THR A 95 18.31 1.77 18.21
CA THR A 95 19.76 1.75 18.38
C THR A 95 20.20 2.23 19.75
N ASP A 96 21.41 1.85 20.13
CA ASP A 96 22.14 2.34 21.29
C ASP A 96 23.06 3.49 20.86
N SER A 97 22.98 4.61 21.59
CA SER A 97 23.67 5.85 21.22
C SER A 97 25.20 5.79 21.38
N LEU A 98 25.71 4.88 22.21
CA LEU A 98 27.16 4.74 22.46
C LEU A 98 27.81 3.82 21.41
N THR A 99 27.12 2.76 21.01
CA THR A 99 27.68 1.70 20.15
C THR A 99 27.22 1.78 18.70
N GLY A 100 26.10 2.47 18.42
CA GLY A 100 25.45 2.46 17.10
C GLY A 100 24.81 1.11 16.72
N LEU A 101 24.84 0.14 17.62
CA LEU A 101 24.21 -1.18 17.45
C LEU A 101 22.74 -1.13 17.87
N PHE A 102 21.99 -2.19 17.56
CA PHE A 102 20.64 -2.34 18.10
C PHE A 102 20.67 -2.44 19.63
N ASN A 103 19.78 -1.70 20.28
CA ASN A 103 19.65 -1.75 21.72
C ASN A 103 19.00 -3.05 22.20
N SER A 104 19.17 -3.34 23.49
CA SER A 104 18.72 -4.60 24.07
C SER A 104 17.21 -4.80 23.96
N ARG A 105 16.40 -3.74 24.05
CA ARG A 105 14.95 -3.86 23.90
C ARG A 105 14.59 -4.38 22.51
N HIS A 106 15.13 -3.74 21.46
CA HIS A 106 14.88 -4.15 20.08
C HIS A 106 15.33 -5.60 19.81
N LEU A 107 16.47 -6.01 20.37
CA LEU A 107 16.96 -7.38 20.24
C LEU A 107 16.02 -8.40 20.88
N HIS A 108 15.52 -8.14 22.09
CA HIS A 108 14.58 -9.06 22.76
C HIS A 108 13.27 -9.17 21.99
N ASP A 109 12.69 -8.04 21.55
CA ASP A 109 11.45 -8.02 20.76
C ASP A 109 11.61 -8.82 19.45
N ARG A 110 12.78 -8.69 18.80
CA ARG A 110 13.07 -9.40 17.56
C ARG A 110 13.25 -10.90 17.77
N LEU A 111 13.96 -11.30 18.83
CA LEU A 111 14.14 -12.72 19.18
C LEU A 111 12.80 -13.39 19.48
N GLN A 112 11.93 -12.73 20.26
CA GLN A 112 10.61 -13.27 20.58
C GLN A 112 9.76 -13.45 19.32
N SER A 113 9.75 -12.44 18.43
CA SER A 113 9.02 -12.52 17.16
C SER A 113 9.49 -13.70 16.28
N GLU A 114 10.79 -13.98 16.24
CA GLU A 114 11.32 -15.10 15.44
C GLU A 114 11.05 -16.47 16.08
N ILE A 115 11.08 -16.56 17.42
CA ILE A 115 10.67 -17.77 18.14
C ILE A 115 9.20 -18.09 17.85
N GLU A 116 8.32 -17.08 17.90
CA GLU A 116 6.90 -17.22 17.58
C GLU A 116 6.68 -17.67 16.12
N ARG A 117 7.40 -17.07 15.17
CA ARG A 117 7.36 -17.47 13.75
C ARG A 117 7.80 -18.93 13.56
N ALA A 118 8.91 -19.33 14.17
CA ALA A 118 9.41 -20.70 14.09
C ALA A 118 8.44 -21.71 14.74
N GLY A 119 7.84 -21.35 15.87
CA GLY A 119 6.80 -22.14 16.52
C GLY A 119 5.57 -22.33 15.64
N ALA A 120 5.08 -21.26 15.00
CA ALA A 120 3.95 -21.33 14.08
C ALA A 120 4.22 -22.21 12.84
N ILE A 121 5.46 -22.22 12.34
CA ILE A 121 5.88 -23.11 11.24
C ILE A 121 5.88 -24.57 11.70
N SER A 122 6.40 -24.84 12.90
CA SER A 122 6.43 -26.18 13.49
C SER A 122 5.01 -26.72 13.72
N ASP A 123 4.11 -25.91 14.28
CA ASP A 123 2.71 -26.27 14.51
C ASP A 123 1.95 -26.50 13.19
N ARG A 124 2.24 -25.72 12.14
CA ARG A 124 1.66 -25.91 10.80
C ARG A 124 2.13 -27.21 10.14
N PHE A 125 3.39 -27.58 10.33
CA PHE A 125 3.93 -28.85 9.86
C PHE A 125 3.29 -30.04 10.59
N LEU A 126 3.16 -29.96 11.92
CA LEU A 126 2.50 -30.98 12.73
C LEU A 126 1.01 -31.12 12.38
N CYS A 127 0.32 -30.00 12.11
CA CYS A 127 -1.06 -30.00 11.63
C CYS A 127 -1.18 -30.68 10.26
N TRP A 128 -0.31 -30.35 9.30
CA TRP A 128 -0.31 -30.94 7.97
C TRP A 128 -0.02 -32.46 8.00
N LEU A 129 0.96 -32.88 8.78
CA LEU A 129 1.28 -34.31 8.97
C LEU A 129 0.09 -35.05 9.60
N SER A 130 -0.59 -34.44 10.58
CA SER A 130 -1.80 -35.02 11.19
C SER A 130 -2.93 -35.20 10.16
N ILE A 131 -3.14 -34.23 9.27
CA ILE A 131 -4.14 -34.33 8.19
C ILE A 131 -3.76 -35.42 7.19
N ALA A 132 -2.49 -35.51 6.79
CA ALA A 132 -1.99 -36.51 5.84
C ALA A 132 -2.07 -37.96 6.37
N ILE A 133 -1.83 -38.16 7.67
CA ILE A 133 -2.00 -39.46 8.33
C ILE A 133 -3.48 -39.89 8.35
N ILE A 134 -4.40 -38.93 8.56
CA ILE A 134 -5.85 -39.20 8.56
C ILE A 134 -6.35 -39.54 7.15
N SER A 135 -5.80 -38.93 6.08
CA SER A 135 -6.26 -39.16 4.70
C SER A 135 -5.76 -40.46 4.06
N ASN A 136 -4.64 -41.04 4.53
CA ASN A 136 -4.03 -42.23 3.94
C ASN A 136 -4.46 -43.58 4.57
N GLY A 137 -5.52 -43.59 5.37
CA GLY A 137 -6.23 -44.83 5.71
C GLY A 137 -5.43 -45.83 6.56
N SER A 138 -5.36 -45.59 7.87
CA SER A 138 -5.33 -46.68 8.84
C SER A 138 -6.06 -46.27 10.10
N THR A 139 -7.19 -46.93 10.31
CA THR A 139 -8.11 -46.77 11.43
C THR A 139 -7.39 -47.06 12.76
N THR A 140 -7.22 -46.06 13.61
CA THR A 140 -7.38 -46.26 15.05
C THR A 140 -8.00 -45.00 15.65
N LEU A 141 -9.32 -45.04 15.80
CA LEU A 141 -10.09 -44.10 16.61
C LEU A 141 -9.52 -44.13 18.04
N LEU A 142 -8.92 -43.03 18.50
CA LEU A 142 -8.95 -42.60 19.92
C LEU A 142 -8.27 -41.24 20.20
N ALA A 143 -7.66 -40.56 19.22
CA ALA A 143 -6.97 -39.28 19.47
C ALA A 143 -7.60 -38.05 18.79
N THR A 144 -8.81 -38.15 18.22
CA THR A 144 -9.40 -37.07 17.42
C THR A 144 -10.03 -35.92 18.23
N SER A 145 -10.16 -36.03 19.56
CA SER A 145 -10.73 -34.96 20.40
C SER A 145 -9.71 -33.95 20.95
N LYS A 146 -8.39 -34.22 20.84
CA LYS A 146 -7.34 -33.34 21.37
C LYS A 146 -6.60 -32.50 20.32
N VAL A 147 -6.49 -32.98 19.08
CA VAL A 147 -5.74 -32.27 18.01
C VAL A 147 -6.55 -31.10 17.43
N THR A 148 -7.88 -31.21 17.38
CA THR A 148 -8.77 -30.17 16.86
C THR A 148 -8.92 -28.94 17.76
N ARG A 149 -8.43 -28.98 19.01
CA ARG A 149 -8.55 -27.85 19.95
C ARG A 149 -7.38 -26.85 19.88
N PHE A 150 -6.28 -27.19 19.21
CA PHE A 150 -5.07 -26.35 19.15
C PHE A 150 -4.90 -25.59 17.83
N CYS A 151 -5.55 -26.00 16.74
CA CYS A 151 -5.63 -25.19 15.53
C CYS A 151 -6.78 -24.19 15.65
N LYS A 152 -6.51 -23.01 16.22
CA LYS A 152 -7.44 -21.88 16.05
C LYS A 152 -7.54 -21.53 14.55
N PRO A 153 -8.75 -21.33 14.00
CA PRO A 153 -8.89 -20.84 12.65
C PRO A 153 -8.39 -19.39 12.58
N TRP A 154 -7.54 -19.11 11.59
CA TRP A 154 -7.10 -17.75 11.29
C TRP A 154 -8.21 -17.01 10.53
N PRO A 155 -8.52 -15.72 10.84
CA PRO A 155 -9.41 -14.91 10.03
C PRO A 155 -8.71 -14.54 8.71
N ARG A 156 -9.46 -14.47 7.61
CA ARG A 156 -8.93 -14.21 6.26
C ARG A 156 -8.16 -12.89 6.15
#